data_AF-A0A9D6VCS7-F1
#
_entry.id   AF-A0A9D6VCS7-F1
#
_cell.length_a   1.000
_cell.length_b   1.000
_cell.length_c   1.000
_cell.angle_alpha   90.00
_cell.angle_beta   90.00
_cell.angle_gamma   90.00
#
_symmetry.space_group_name_H-M   'P 1'
#
loop_
_entity.id
_entity.type
_entity.pdbx_description
1 polymer ?
#
loop_
_entity_poly.entity_id
_entity_poly.type
_entity_poly.pdbx_seq_one_letter_code
_entity_poly.pdbx_strand_id
1 'polypeptide(L)'
;MSTERLLEEEILASFERGEWKPVRNQKGEIARFRAAAEATLLKDKRVNIRISSRDLEGLQAKAAEEGVPYQTLMTSVLHKFVSGRLVETQSRIVTRSSRTARKRAAA
;
A
#
# COMPACT_ATOMS: atom_id res chain seq x y z
N MET A 1 -12.05 7.32 3.23
CA MET A 1 -12.63 6.23 2.41
C MET A 1 -13.85 6.66 1.61
N SER A 2 -14.77 7.48 2.14
CA SER A 2 -15.94 7.98 1.38
C SER A 2 -15.57 9.05 0.36
N THR A 3 -14.65 9.96 0.72
CA THR A 3 -14.27 11.12 -0.09
C THR A 3 -13.48 10.75 -1.35
N GLU A 4 -12.65 9.71 -1.30
CA GLU A 4 -11.87 9.23 -2.46
C GLU A 4 -12.77 8.63 -3.54
N ARG A 5 -13.81 7.89 -3.14
CA ARG A 5 -14.81 7.34 -4.08
C ARG A 5 -15.61 8.43 -4.76
N LEU A 6 -16.02 9.46 -4.02
CA LEU A 6 -16.77 10.58 -4.59
C LEU A 6 -15.94 11.35 -5.63
N LEU A 7 -14.64 11.55 -5.37
CA LEU A 7 -13.72 12.16 -6.32
C LEU A 7 -13.53 11.32 -7.58
N GLU A 8 -13.42 10.00 -7.43
CA GLU A 8 -13.27 9.09 -8.57
C GLU A 8 -14.52 9.07 -9.46
N GLU A 9 -15.70 8.99 -8.84
CA GLU A 9 -17.00 9.07 -9.53
C GLU A 9 -17.19 10.42 -10.24
N GLU A 10 -16.78 11.52 -9.62
CA GLU A 10 -16.86 12.87 -10.20
C GLU A 10 -15.92 13.04 -11.42
N ILE A 11 -14.69 12.50 -11.33
CA ILE A 11 -13.73 12.48 -12.43
C ILE A 11 -14.28 11.69 -13.62
N LEU A 12 -14.82 10.49 -13.36
CA LEU A 12 -15.44 9.65 -14.38
C LEU A 12 -16.61 10.35 -15.06
N ALA A 13 -17.52 10.93 -14.27
CA ALA A 13 -18.68 11.63 -14.81
C ALA A 13 -18.27 12.88 -15.64
N SER A 14 -17.22 13.62 -15.23
CA SER A 14 -16.69 14.75 -16.00
C SER A 14 -16.06 14.34 -17.33
N PHE A 15 -15.39 13.18 -17.35
CA PHE A 15 -14.85 12.60 -18.57
C PHE A 15 -15.97 12.18 -19.53
N GLU A 16 -17.00 11.49 -19.04
CA GLU A 16 -18.17 11.06 -19.84
C GLU A 16 -18.97 12.24 -20.41
N ARG A 17 -19.04 13.36 -19.67
CA ARG A 17 -19.64 14.61 -20.14
C ARG A 17 -18.81 15.35 -21.20
N GLY A 18 -17.61 14.87 -21.54
CA GLY A 18 -16.77 15.44 -22.60
C GLY A 18 -16.24 16.84 -22.25
N GLU A 19 -16.14 17.18 -20.97
CA GLU A 19 -15.70 18.51 -20.49
C GLU A 19 -14.19 18.75 -20.75
N TRP A 20 -13.45 17.69 -21.06
CA TRP A 20 -12.00 17.67 -21.10
C TRP A 20 -11.49 18.16 -22.45
N LYS A 21 -10.72 19.25 -22.44
CA LYS A 21 -10.11 19.82 -23.64
C LYS A 21 -8.67 19.35 -23.79
N PRO A 22 -8.25 18.95 -24.99
CA PRO A 22 -6.88 18.56 -25.23
C PRO A 22 -5.90 19.72 -25.02
N VAL A 23 -4.78 19.44 -24.36
CA VAL A 23 -3.68 20.38 -24.19
C VAL A 23 -3.02 20.69 -25.55
N ARG A 24 -2.56 21.94 -25.74
CA ARG A 24 -2.00 22.41 -27.04
C ARG A 24 -0.80 21.58 -27.52
N ASN A 25 0.02 21.03 -26.62
CA ASN A 25 1.20 20.23 -26.95
C ASN A 25 1.05 18.77 -26.47
N GLN A 26 0.06 18.04 -27.02
CA GLN A 26 -0.20 16.66 -26.61
C GLN A 26 1.06 15.78 -26.69
N LYS A 27 1.84 15.85 -27.79
CA LYS A 27 3.03 15.02 -27.96
C LYS A 27 4.09 15.31 -26.90
N GLY A 28 4.34 16.59 -26.58
CA GLY A 28 5.30 16.99 -25.56
C GLY A 28 4.86 16.61 -24.15
N GLU A 29 3.57 16.81 -23.83
CA GLU A 29 3.03 16.45 -22.51
C GLU A 29 3.01 14.93 -22.31
N ILE A 30 2.61 14.14 -23.33
CA ILE A 30 2.68 12.67 -23.28
C ILE A 30 4.13 12.22 -23.05
N ALA A 31 5.10 12.78 -23.77
CA ALA A 31 6.52 12.45 -23.59
C ALA A 31 7.01 12.81 -22.18
N ARG A 32 6.59 13.97 -21.65
CA ARG A 32 6.95 14.43 -20.29
C ARG A 32 6.37 13.50 -19.21
N PHE A 33 5.09 13.17 -19.29
CA PHE A 33 4.46 12.27 -18.32
C PHE A 33 5.04 10.85 -18.40
N ARG A 34 5.34 10.39 -19.61
CA ARG A 34 6.04 9.11 -19.81
C ARG A 34 7.42 9.12 -19.17
N ALA A 35 8.22 10.16 -19.40
CA ALA A 35 9.54 10.29 -18.79
C ALA A 35 9.48 10.37 -17.25
N ALA A 36 8.48 11.07 -16.70
CA ALA A 36 8.26 11.13 -15.26
C ALA A 36 7.85 9.77 -14.67
N ALA A 37 6.99 9.03 -15.36
CA ALA A 37 6.59 7.67 -14.96
C ALA A 37 7.77 6.69 -15.03
N GLU A 38 8.54 6.73 -16.12
CA GLU A 38 9.75 5.91 -16.28
C GLU A 38 10.77 6.21 -15.17
N ALA A 39 11.07 7.50 -14.93
CA ALA A 39 12.01 7.91 -13.89
C ALA A 39 11.59 7.51 -12.47
N THR A 40 10.29 7.46 -12.18
CA THR A 40 9.76 7.03 -10.86
C THR A 40 9.68 5.51 -10.72
N LEU A 41 9.62 4.76 -11.82
CA LEU A 41 9.58 3.30 -11.84
C LEU A 41 10.98 2.65 -11.82
N LEU A 42 12.03 3.39 -12.19
CA LEU A 42 13.40 2.87 -12.16
C LEU A 42 13.86 2.59 -10.72
N LYS A 43 13.88 1.30 -10.34
CA LYS A 43 14.55 0.80 -9.14
C LYS A 43 16.06 0.69 -9.43
N ASP A 44 16.73 1.83 -9.53
CA ASP A 44 18.13 1.95 -9.97
C ASP A 44 19.17 1.48 -8.93
N LYS A 45 18.79 1.42 -7.65
CA LYS A 45 19.68 1.10 -6.53
C LYS A 45 19.33 -0.23 -5.85
N ARG A 46 20.36 -1.04 -5.58
CA ARG A 46 20.25 -2.32 -4.85
C ARG A 46 20.58 -2.10 -3.38
N VAL A 47 19.81 -2.74 -2.50
CA VAL A 47 20.01 -2.75 -1.05
C VAL A 47 20.05 -4.20 -0.56
N ASN A 48 21.08 -4.58 0.19
CA ASN A 48 21.19 -5.89 0.83
C ASN A 48 20.83 -5.75 2.33
N ILE A 49 19.82 -6.48 2.79
CA ILE A 49 19.31 -6.41 4.17
C ILE A 49 19.37 -7.81 4.79
N ARG A 50 19.84 -7.90 6.04
CA ARG A 50 19.68 -9.10 6.87
C ARG A 50 18.43 -8.94 7.73
N ILE A 51 17.57 -9.95 7.74
CA ILE A 51 16.34 -9.99 8.53
C ILE A 51 16.20 -11.34 9.20
N SER A 52 15.44 -11.42 10.29
CA SER A 52 15.17 -12.70 10.96
C SER A 52 14.23 -13.56 10.12
N SER A 53 14.29 -14.89 10.27
CA SER A 53 13.39 -15.81 9.56
C SER A 53 11.93 -15.54 9.89
N ARG A 54 11.64 -15.24 11.17
CA ARG A 54 10.29 -14.92 11.64
C ARG A 54 9.72 -13.67 10.96
N ASP A 55 10.54 -12.63 10.79
CA ASP A 55 10.10 -11.40 10.13
C ASP A 55 9.91 -11.60 8.63
N LEU A 56 10.76 -12.40 7.98
CA LEU A 56 10.61 -12.77 6.58
C LEU A 56 9.30 -13.52 6.34
N GLU A 57 8.97 -14.49 7.18
CA GLU A 57 7.70 -15.22 7.12
C GLU A 57 6.49 -14.30 7.31
N GLY A 58 6.55 -13.38 8.28
CA GLY A 58 5.50 -12.38 8.50
C GLY A 58 5.29 -11.45 7.30
N LEU A 59 6.37 -11.02 6.66
CA LEU A 59 6.34 -10.21 5.43
C LEU A 59 5.73 -10.98 4.26
N GLN A 60 6.07 -12.26 4.09
CA GLN A 60 5.50 -13.10 3.04
C GLN A 60 4.00 -13.33 3.25
N ALA A 61 3.57 -13.59 4.48
CA ALA A 61 2.15 -13.74 4.82
C ALA A 61 1.37 -12.46 4.50
N LYS A 62 1.87 -11.29 4.94
CA LYS A 62 1.25 -9.99 4.66
C LYS A 62 1.18 -9.69 3.16
N ALA A 63 2.23 -10.03 2.42
CA ALA A 63 2.27 -9.81 0.97
C ALA A 63 1.28 -10.72 0.24
N ALA A 64 1.13 -11.97 0.69
CA ALA A 64 0.15 -12.90 0.17
C ALA A 64 -1.29 -12.43 0.44
N GLU A 65 -1.58 -11.88 1.63
CA GLU A 65 -2.87 -11.27 1.95
C GLU A 65 -3.21 -10.09 1.02
N GLU A 66 -2.21 -9.27 0.68
CA GLU A 66 -2.35 -8.14 -0.24
C GLU A 66 -2.29 -8.55 -1.73
N GLY A 67 -2.01 -9.83 -2.04
CA GLY A 67 -1.89 -10.34 -3.41
C GLY A 67 -0.67 -9.81 -4.18
N VAL A 68 0.36 -9.35 -3.48
CA VAL A 68 1.58 -8.78 -4.09
C VAL A 68 2.82 -9.60 -3.73
N PRO A 69 3.88 -9.58 -4.55
CA PRO A 69 5.17 -10.17 -4.15
C PRO A 69 5.73 -9.50 -2.90
N TYR A 70 6.39 -10.26 -2.02
CA TYR A 70 6.95 -9.73 -0.77
C TYR A 70 7.96 -8.61 -1.00
N GLN A 71 8.74 -8.66 -2.09
CA GLN A 71 9.67 -7.59 -2.45
C GLN A 71 8.94 -6.30 -2.84
N THR A 72 7.77 -6.43 -3.48
CA THR A 72 6.92 -5.29 -3.83
C THR A 72 6.33 -4.67 -2.57
N LEU A 73 5.87 -5.49 -1.62
CA LEU A 73 5.43 -5.00 -0.32
C LEU A 73 6.56 -4.27 0.42
N MET A 74 7.77 -4.86 0.49
CA MET A 74 8.94 -4.21 1.09
C MET A 74 9.24 -2.85 0.44
N THR A 75 9.21 -2.79 -0.90
CA THR A 75 9.44 -1.54 -1.64
C THR A 75 8.37 -0.49 -1.30
N SER A 76 7.11 -0.91 -1.25
CA SER A 76 5.97 -0.05 -0.92
C SER A 76 6.09 0.53 0.49
N VAL A 77 6.47 -0.30 1.48
CA VAL A 77 6.68 0.14 2.86
C VAL A 77 7.83 1.14 2.94
N LEU A 78 8.97 0.88 2.31
CA LEU A 78 10.11 1.82 2.28
C LEU A 78 9.72 3.16 1.65
N HIS A 79 8.98 3.14 0.54
CA HIS A 79 8.51 4.35 -0.12
C HIS A 79 7.52 5.13 0.77
N LYS A 80 6.55 4.44 1.39
CA LYS A 80 5.58 5.05 2.33
C LYS A 80 6.28 5.64 3.56
N PHE A 81 7.33 4.98 4.04
CA PHE A 81 8.14 5.46 5.16
C PHE A 81 8.87 6.75 4.81
N VAL A 82 9.59 6.79 3.67
CA VAL A 82 10.34 7.98 3.23
C VAL A 82 9.41 9.14 2.84
N SER A 83 8.24 8.85 2.29
CA SER A 83 7.24 9.88 1.93
C SER A 83 6.40 10.37 3.12
N GLY A 84 6.62 9.84 4.33
CA GLY A 84 5.88 10.23 5.54
C GLY A 84 4.41 9.78 5.56
N ARG A 85 4.02 8.85 4.67
CA ARG A 85 2.64 8.36 4.52
C ARG A 85 2.40 7.00 5.19
N LEU A 86 3.37 6.47 5.93
CA LEU A 86 3.22 5.21 6.63
C LEU A 86 2.34 5.41 7.88
N VAL A 87 1.08 5.01 7.80
CA VAL A 87 0.17 4.93 8.95
C VAL A 87 0.15 3.50 9.45
N GLU A 88 0.78 3.26 10.60
CA GLU A 88 0.74 1.94 11.25
C GLU A 88 -0.59 1.79 12.00
N THR A 89 -1.54 1.09 11.38
CA THR A 89 -2.71 0.59 12.13
C THR A 89 -2.22 -0.52 13.04
N GLN A 90 -2.05 -0.19 14.32
CA GLN A 90 -1.82 -1.18 15.36
C GLN A 90 -3.04 -2.11 15.36
N SER A 91 -2.89 -3.35 14.89
CA SER A 91 -3.89 -4.36 15.17
C SER A 91 -3.87 -4.54 16.68
N ARG A 92 -4.91 -4.05 17.36
CA ARG A 92 -5.19 -4.45 18.73
C ARG A 92 -5.45 -5.94 18.66
N ILE A 93 -4.39 -6.75 18.83
CA ILE A 93 -4.54 -8.13 19.23
C ILE A 93 -5.28 -8.02 20.56
N VAL A 94 -6.59 -8.24 20.52
CA VAL A 94 -7.39 -8.38 21.73
C VAL A 94 -6.81 -9.61 22.40
N THR A 95 -5.97 -9.40 23.40
CA THR A 95 -5.54 -10.42 24.34
C THR A 95 -6.84 -10.95 24.95
N ARG A 96 -7.41 -12.00 24.36
CA ARG A 96 -8.40 -12.83 25.05
C ARG A 96 -7.63 -13.50 26.17
N SER A 97 -7.50 -12.76 27.28
CA SER A 97 -7.04 -13.25 28.56
C SER A 97 -7.77 -14.56 28.80
N SER A 98 -6.99 -15.64 28.88
CA SER A 98 -7.40 -16.95 29.35
C SER A 98 -8.11 -16.76 30.70
N ARG A 99 -9.44 -16.77 30.69
CA ARG A 99 -10.23 -16.82 31.92
C ARG A 99 -10.18 -18.26 32.43
N THR A 100 -9.06 -18.54 33.09
CA THR A 100 -8.96 -19.30 34.34
C THR A 100 -9.75 -20.61 34.40
N ALA A 101 -8.97 -21.69 34.27
CA ALA A 101 -9.22 -22.95 34.97
C ALA A 101 -9.48 -22.70 36.47
N ARG A 102 -10.75 -22.71 36.90
CA ARG A 102 -11.18 -22.91 38.28
C ARG A 102 -12.65 -23.35 38.32
N LYS A 103 -12.89 -24.59 37.88
CA LYS A 103 -14.06 -25.40 38.31
C LYS A 103 -13.65 -26.87 38.38
N ARG A 104 -12.67 -27.13 39.23
CA ARG A 104 -12.51 -28.40 39.94
C ARG A 104 -12.38 -28.02 41.41
N ALA A 105 -13.11 -28.71 42.27
CA ALA A 105 -13.32 -28.47 43.72
C ALA A 105 -14.59 -27.66 44.08
N ALA A 106 -15.72 -28.35 44.15
CA ALA A 106 -16.65 -28.27 45.27
C ALA A 106 -17.46 -29.58 45.30
N ALA A 107 -17.57 -30.15 46.50
CA ALA A 107 -18.14 -31.45 46.83
C ALA A 107 -19.65 -31.55 46.58
#